data_AF-A0A151QL33-F1
#
_entry.id   AF-A0A151QL33-F1
#
_cell.length_a   1.000
_cell.length_b   1.000
_cell.length_c   1.000
_cell.angle_alpha   90.00
_cell.angle_beta   90.00
_cell.angle_gamma   90.00
#
_symmetry.space_group_name_H-M   'P 1'
#
loop_
_entity.id
_entity.type
_entity.pdbx_description
1 polymer ?
#
loop_
_entity_poly.entity_id
_entity_poly.type
_entity_poly.pdbx_seq_one_letter_code
_entity_poly.pdbx_strand_id
1 'polypeptide(L)'
;PSQGKSETVPAPFPWATDRRAIVHNRRYLLQNNILTIRGRVQCKRCEQEFEMRLDLEEKVAELQEFIQREGDMHDRAPGAWMNPQLPKCSQCGKENSAKPILGSTKKREINWLFLLLSQMLGCCTLDQLRYFCKHAQVHRTGAKNRLLYHTYMNLLKQLVPEWFHA
;
A
#
# COMPACT_ATOMS: atom_id res chain seq x y z
N PRO A 1 -7.10 20.26 25.07
CA PRO A 1 -7.15 20.42 23.60
C PRO A 1 -5.77 20.17 22.98
N SER A 2 -5.52 18.96 22.48
CA SER A 2 -4.23 18.65 21.83
C SER A 2 -4.14 19.41 20.51
N GLN A 3 -3.12 20.26 20.37
CA GLN A 3 -2.79 20.94 19.12
C GLN A 3 -2.65 19.87 18.03
N GLY A 4 -3.57 19.88 17.05
CA GLY A 4 -3.53 18.97 15.91
C GLY A 4 -2.21 19.14 15.16
N LYS A 5 -1.55 18.03 14.82
CA LYS A 5 -0.37 18.08 13.94
C LYS A 5 -0.79 18.71 12.60
N SER A 6 0.06 19.59 12.05
CA SER A 6 -0.16 20.27 10.74
C SER A 6 -0.76 19.32 9.71
N GLU A 7 -1.77 19.74 8.95
CA GLU A 7 -2.46 18.91 7.96
C GLU A 7 -1.51 18.38 6.88
N THR A 8 -0.54 19.19 6.47
CA THR A 8 0.46 18.89 5.44
C THR A 8 1.74 18.26 6.01
N VAL A 9 2.42 17.48 5.18
CA VAL A 9 3.73 16.86 5.41
C VAL A 9 4.55 16.94 4.11
N PRO A 10 5.90 16.99 4.17
CA PRO A 10 6.70 16.77 2.98
C PRO A 10 6.34 15.43 2.34
N ALA A 11 6.12 15.42 1.02
CA ALA A 11 5.81 14.21 0.28
C ALA A 11 6.99 13.22 0.43
N PRO A 12 6.76 12.02 1.01
CA PRO A 12 7.84 11.07 1.24
C PRO A 12 8.35 10.40 -0.04
N PHE A 13 7.55 10.45 -1.11
CA PHE A 13 7.86 9.86 -2.42
C PHE A 13 7.25 10.69 -3.55
N PRO A 14 7.76 10.61 -4.79
CA PRO A 14 7.18 11.31 -5.95
C PRO A 14 5.72 10.95 -6.27
N TRP A 15 5.27 9.79 -5.82
CA TRP A 15 3.89 9.30 -5.98
C TRP A 15 3.00 9.54 -4.74
N ALA A 16 3.55 10.15 -3.68
CA ALA A 16 2.80 10.59 -2.51
C ALA A 16 2.53 12.10 -2.61
N THR A 17 1.44 12.57 -2.02
CA THR A 17 1.16 14.01 -1.95
C THR A 17 1.74 14.63 -0.69
N ASP A 18 1.52 15.93 -0.51
CA ASP A 18 1.80 16.64 0.73
C ASP A 18 0.79 16.32 1.86
N ARG A 19 -0.19 15.44 1.61
CA ARG A 19 -1.16 14.98 2.60
C ARG A 19 -0.86 13.53 3.02
N ARG A 20 -1.01 13.28 4.32
CA ARG A 20 -0.78 11.93 4.89
C ARG A 20 -1.76 10.93 4.31
N ALA A 21 -1.27 9.73 4.00
CA ALA A 21 -2.09 8.64 3.48
C ALA A 21 -2.81 8.96 2.16
N ILE A 22 -2.36 9.99 1.45
CA ILE A 22 -2.85 10.36 0.12
C ILE A 22 -1.74 10.13 -0.92
N VAL A 23 -2.07 9.42 -2.01
CA VAL A 23 -1.21 9.16 -3.16
C VAL A 23 -1.76 9.87 -4.40
N HIS A 24 -0.90 10.11 -5.38
CA HIS A 24 -1.34 10.60 -6.68
C HIS A 24 -2.10 9.52 -7.45
N ASN A 25 -3.07 9.94 -8.28
CA ASN A 25 -3.79 9.02 -9.17
C ASN A 25 -2.92 8.58 -10.36
N ARG A 26 -3.32 7.48 -11.01
CA ARG A 26 -2.65 6.87 -12.15
C ARG A 26 -2.44 7.85 -13.28
N ARG A 27 -3.44 8.66 -13.63
CA ARG A 27 -3.32 9.70 -14.67
C ARG A 27 -2.17 10.67 -14.37
N TYR A 28 -2.07 11.17 -13.14
CA TYR A 28 -0.97 12.03 -12.72
C TYR A 28 0.37 11.31 -12.84
N LEU A 29 0.46 10.07 -12.35
CA LEU A 29 1.71 9.30 -12.39
C LEU A 29 2.21 9.12 -13.84
N LEU A 30 1.31 8.75 -14.76
CA LEU A 30 1.63 8.60 -16.18
C LEU A 30 2.03 9.94 -16.83
N GLN A 31 1.27 11.02 -16.58
CA GLN A 31 1.58 12.36 -17.12
C GLN A 31 2.92 12.90 -16.64
N ASN A 32 3.39 12.48 -15.46
CA ASN A 32 4.67 12.88 -14.88
C ASN A 32 5.77 11.84 -15.11
N ASN A 33 5.56 10.86 -16.00
CA ASN A 33 6.53 9.80 -16.33
C ASN A 33 6.99 8.98 -15.10
N ILE A 34 6.13 8.82 -14.10
CA ILE A 34 6.36 7.99 -12.92
C ILE A 34 5.82 6.59 -13.23
N LEU A 35 6.62 5.82 -13.99
CA LEU A 35 6.25 4.49 -14.46
C LEU A 35 6.72 3.37 -13.52
N THR A 36 7.65 3.67 -12.60
CA THR A 36 8.23 2.69 -11.69
C THR A 36 8.04 3.12 -10.23
N ILE A 37 7.38 2.28 -9.44
CA ILE A 37 7.23 2.47 -8.00
C ILE A 37 8.30 1.65 -7.28
N ARG A 38 9.10 2.33 -6.45
CA ARG A 38 10.21 1.72 -5.72
C ARG A 38 9.85 1.52 -4.26
N GLY A 39 10.38 0.47 -3.64
CA GLY A 39 10.20 0.22 -2.22
C GLY A 39 11.28 -0.66 -1.62
N ARG A 40 11.65 -0.38 -0.38
CA ARG A 40 12.66 -1.15 0.35
C ARG A 40 12.04 -2.36 1.03
N VAL A 41 12.69 -3.50 0.85
CA VAL A 41 12.30 -4.77 1.45
C VAL A 41 13.50 -5.41 2.14
N GLN A 42 13.22 -6.29 3.08
CA GLN A 42 14.21 -7.12 3.75
C GLN A 42 13.83 -8.59 3.56
N CYS A 43 14.80 -9.43 3.21
CA CYS A 43 14.58 -10.87 3.17
C CYS A 43 14.50 -11.45 4.58
N LYS A 44 13.44 -12.17 4.91
CA LYS A 44 13.31 -12.88 6.21
C LYS A 44 14.18 -14.14 6.34
N ARG A 45 15.00 -14.45 5.32
CA ARG A 45 15.86 -15.66 5.27
C ARG A 45 17.35 -15.33 5.31
N CYS A 46 17.80 -14.38 4.51
CA CYS A 46 19.21 -13.95 4.48
C CYS A 46 19.42 -12.55 5.07
N GLU A 47 18.36 -11.91 5.57
CA GLU A 47 18.37 -10.59 6.23
C GLU A 47 18.82 -9.40 5.37
N GLN A 48 19.22 -9.65 4.13
CA GLN A 48 19.62 -8.63 3.18
C GLN A 48 18.45 -7.68 2.86
N GLU A 49 18.78 -6.39 2.88
CA GLU A 49 17.89 -5.31 2.44
C GLU A 49 18.17 -4.94 0.99
N PHE A 50 17.12 -4.73 0.22
CA PHE A 50 17.25 -4.31 -1.18
C PHE A 50 16.04 -3.49 -1.61
N GLU A 51 16.18 -2.78 -2.72
CA GLU A 51 15.08 -2.04 -3.35
C GLU A 51 14.41 -2.88 -4.43
N MET A 52 13.09 -2.98 -4.35
CA MET A 52 12.25 -3.53 -5.39
C MET A 52 11.73 -2.43 -6.31
N ARG A 53 11.52 -2.79 -7.57
CA ARG A 53 10.93 -1.94 -8.60
C ARG A 53 9.68 -2.62 -9.12
N LEU A 54 8.58 -1.88 -9.15
CA LEU A 54 7.30 -2.32 -9.67
C LEU A 54 6.96 -1.47 -10.89
N ASP A 55 6.63 -2.10 -12.00
CA ASP A 55 6.01 -1.41 -13.12
C ASP A 55 4.58 -1.01 -12.72
N LEU A 56 4.24 0.28 -12.91
CA LEU A 56 2.96 0.83 -12.47
C LEU A 56 1.78 0.13 -13.18
N GLU A 57 1.86 -0.01 -14.50
CA GLU A 57 0.74 -0.49 -15.31
C GLU A 57 0.55 -1.99 -15.13
N GLU A 58 1.65 -2.76 -15.11
CA GLU A 58 1.63 -4.20 -14.82
C GLU A 58 0.95 -4.47 -13.48
N LYS A 59 1.33 -3.75 -12.42
CA LYS A 59 0.76 -3.98 -11.08
C LYS A 59 -0.65 -3.46 -10.91
N VAL A 60 -1.05 -2.43 -11.66
CA VAL A 60 -2.45 -2.01 -11.70
C VAL A 60 -3.30 -3.08 -12.38
N ALA A 61 -2.85 -3.68 -13.49
CA ALA A 61 -3.55 -4.76 -14.16
C ALA A 61 -3.70 -6.00 -13.25
N GLU A 62 -2.63 -6.43 -12.59
CA GLU A 62 -2.67 -7.55 -11.63
C GLU A 62 -3.67 -7.32 -10.49
N LEU A 63 -3.72 -6.09 -9.95
CA LEU A 63 -4.70 -5.72 -8.92
C LEU A 63 -6.14 -5.77 -9.45
N GLN A 64 -6.37 -5.32 -10.68
CA GLN A 64 -7.68 -5.34 -11.31
C GLN A 64 -8.19 -6.77 -11.44
N GLU A 65 -7.36 -7.66 -11.98
CA GLU A 65 -7.68 -9.09 -12.12
C GLU A 65 -7.94 -9.74 -10.77
N PHE A 66 -7.14 -9.41 -9.75
CA PHE A 66 -7.34 -9.91 -8.39
C PHE A 66 -8.73 -9.53 -7.85
N ILE A 67 -9.10 -8.25 -7.94
CA ILE A 67 -10.38 -7.75 -7.40
C ILE A 67 -11.56 -8.37 -8.14
N GLN A 68 -11.48 -8.48 -9.47
CA GLN A 68 -12.52 -9.12 -10.27
C GLN A 68 -12.70 -10.59 -9.89
N ARG A 69 -11.62 -11.31 -9.62
CA ARG A 69 -11.66 -12.72 -9.22
C ARG A 69 -12.25 -12.93 -7.83
N GLU A 70 -11.90 -12.08 -6.86
CA GLU A 70 -12.40 -12.22 -5.48
C GLU A 70 -13.87 -11.79 -5.35
N GLY A 71 -14.35 -10.85 -6.18
CA GLY A 71 -15.74 -10.39 -6.15
C GLY A 71 -16.07 -9.52 -4.93
N ASP A 72 -17.27 -9.68 -4.38
CA ASP A 72 -17.70 -8.94 -3.19
C ASP A 72 -17.00 -9.49 -1.93
N MET A 73 -16.23 -8.62 -1.28
CA MET A 73 -15.46 -8.95 -0.08
C MET A 73 -16.18 -8.60 1.23
N HIS A 74 -17.41 -8.07 1.17
CA HIS A 74 -18.26 -7.76 2.34
C HIS A 74 -17.55 -6.97 3.46
N ASP A 75 -16.86 -5.90 3.07
CA ASP A 75 -16.06 -5.03 3.95
C ASP A 75 -14.93 -5.73 4.73
N ARG A 76 -14.44 -6.87 4.23
CA ARG A 76 -13.40 -7.68 4.90
C ARG A 76 -12.33 -8.11 3.93
N ALA A 77 -11.07 -7.90 4.31
CA ALA A 77 -9.97 -8.31 3.45
C ALA A 77 -9.97 -9.85 3.28
N PRO A 78 -9.86 -10.36 2.04
CA PRO A 78 -9.78 -11.79 1.78
C PRO A 78 -8.49 -12.37 2.38
N GLY A 79 -8.45 -13.70 2.48
CA GLY A 79 -7.32 -14.43 3.06
C GLY A 79 -5.97 -14.09 2.42
N ALA A 80 -5.97 -13.88 1.10
CA ALA A 80 -4.78 -13.50 0.33
C ALA A 80 -4.23 -12.12 0.71
N TRP A 81 -5.09 -11.14 1.04
CA TRP A 81 -4.62 -9.84 1.55
C TRP A 81 -4.17 -9.91 3.00
N MET A 82 -4.83 -10.73 3.81
CA MET A 82 -4.44 -10.92 5.22
C MET A 82 -3.08 -11.63 5.35
N ASN A 83 -2.78 -12.55 4.45
CA ASN A 83 -1.56 -13.34 4.39
C ASN A 83 -0.88 -13.17 3.03
N PRO A 84 -0.29 -11.99 2.74
CA PRO A 84 0.24 -11.69 1.43
C PRO A 84 1.38 -12.64 1.06
N GLN A 85 1.37 -13.12 -0.18
CA GLN A 85 2.49 -13.88 -0.74
C GLN A 85 3.66 -12.92 -0.96
N LEU A 86 4.73 -13.10 -0.20
CA LEU A 86 5.90 -12.23 -0.32
C LEU A 86 6.65 -12.53 -1.63
N PRO A 87 7.24 -11.52 -2.27
CA PRO A 87 8.10 -11.73 -3.42
C PRO A 87 9.31 -12.62 -3.09
N LYS A 88 9.84 -13.26 -4.13
CA LYS A 88 11.13 -13.96 -4.10
C LYS A 88 12.25 -12.99 -3.73
N CYS A 89 13.18 -13.43 -2.90
CA CYS A 89 14.38 -12.64 -2.63
C CYS A 89 15.33 -12.69 -3.82
N SER A 90 15.72 -11.52 -4.36
CA SER A 90 16.72 -11.40 -5.42
C SER A 90 18.15 -11.72 -4.97
N GLN A 91 18.40 -11.70 -3.66
CA GLN A 91 19.74 -11.93 -3.08
C GLN A 91 20.02 -13.42 -2.83
N CYS A 92 19.04 -14.19 -2.34
CA CYS A 92 19.23 -15.61 -2.00
C CYS A 92 18.29 -16.57 -2.73
N GLY A 93 17.41 -16.05 -3.60
CA GLY A 93 16.49 -16.85 -4.41
C GLY A 93 15.37 -17.56 -3.64
N LYS A 94 15.20 -17.30 -2.34
CA LYS A 94 14.12 -17.96 -1.56
C LYS A 94 12.76 -17.33 -1.87
N GLU A 95 11.80 -18.17 -2.20
CA GLU A 95 10.39 -17.78 -2.40
C GLU A 95 9.75 -17.30 -1.09
N ASN A 96 8.70 -16.49 -1.20
CA ASN A 96 7.90 -16.01 -0.06
C ASN A 96 8.73 -15.44 1.10
N SER A 97 9.70 -14.56 0.79
CA SER A 97 10.70 -14.15 1.78
C SER A 97 10.97 -12.64 1.87
N ALA A 98 10.73 -11.85 0.82
CA ALA A 98 10.99 -10.40 0.83
C ALA A 98 9.81 -9.64 1.47
N LYS A 99 9.97 -9.17 2.72
CA LYS A 99 8.95 -8.38 3.43
C LYS A 99 9.26 -6.88 3.35
N PRO A 100 8.24 -5.99 3.38
CA PRO A 100 8.49 -4.55 3.43
C PRO A 100 9.13 -4.15 4.78
N ILE A 101 10.00 -3.14 4.74
CA ILE A 101 10.62 -2.58 5.96
C ILE A 101 9.64 -1.59 6.60
N LEU A 102 9.01 -2.00 7.72
CA LEU A 102 7.96 -1.23 8.39
C LEU A 102 8.23 -0.94 9.88
N GLY A 103 9.09 -1.72 10.53
CA GLY A 103 9.23 -1.70 12.00
C GLY A 103 9.76 -0.37 12.56
N SER A 104 10.71 0.25 11.86
CA SER A 104 11.30 1.55 12.22
C SER A 104 10.74 2.72 11.41
N THR A 105 9.89 2.45 10.42
CA THR A 105 9.36 3.46 9.51
C THR A 105 8.32 4.33 10.21
N LYS A 106 8.52 5.65 10.23
CA LYS A 106 7.51 6.58 10.74
C LYS A 106 6.24 6.43 9.91
N LYS A 107 5.07 6.40 10.55
CA LYS A 107 3.79 6.12 9.86
C LYS A 107 3.50 7.06 8.68
N ARG A 108 3.99 8.30 8.74
CA ARG A 108 3.89 9.31 7.67
C ARG A 108 4.78 9.03 6.45
N GLU A 109 5.81 8.21 6.62
CA GLU A 109 6.81 7.82 5.61
C GLU A 109 6.51 6.40 5.07
N ILE A 110 5.38 5.79 5.46
CA ILE A 110 4.96 4.51 4.88
C ILE A 110 4.66 4.71 3.40
N ASN A 111 5.28 3.85 2.58
CA ASN A 111 5.12 3.86 1.14
C ASN A 111 3.83 3.14 0.72
N TRP A 112 2.69 3.83 0.88
CA TRP A 112 1.36 3.24 0.68
C TRP A 112 1.13 2.72 -0.74
N LEU A 113 1.58 3.44 -1.77
CA LEU A 113 1.42 2.99 -3.15
C LEU A 113 2.25 1.73 -3.45
N PHE A 114 3.49 1.67 -2.98
CA PHE A 114 4.30 0.46 -3.11
C PHE A 114 3.62 -0.75 -2.46
N LEU A 115 3.12 -0.59 -1.23
CA LEU A 115 2.44 -1.67 -0.51
C LEU A 115 1.15 -2.12 -1.19
N LEU A 116 0.41 -1.20 -1.80
CA LEU A 116 -0.79 -1.51 -2.59
C LEU A 116 -0.41 -2.35 -3.82
N LEU A 117 0.48 -1.83 -4.66
CA LEU A 117 0.87 -2.46 -5.93
C LEU A 117 1.59 -3.78 -5.74
N SER A 118 2.34 -3.93 -4.66
CA SER A 118 2.96 -5.20 -4.29
C SER A 118 2.01 -6.16 -3.58
N GLN A 119 0.77 -5.75 -3.30
CA GLN A 119 -0.21 -6.50 -2.49
C GLN A 119 0.29 -6.87 -1.09
N MET A 120 1.15 -6.04 -0.47
CA MET A 120 1.78 -6.31 0.84
C MET A 120 1.20 -5.48 1.99
N LEU A 121 0.06 -4.80 1.83
CA LEU A 121 -0.60 -4.05 2.91
C LEU A 121 -0.94 -4.94 4.12
N GLY A 122 -1.12 -6.25 3.93
CA GLY A 122 -1.31 -7.23 5.00
C GLY A 122 -0.15 -7.30 6.00
N CYS A 123 1.06 -6.88 5.58
CA CYS A 123 2.23 -6.78 6.45
C CYS A 123 2.14 -5.62 7.46
N CYS A 124 1.24 -4.65 7.24
CA CYS A 124 1.06 -3.55 8.18
C CYS A 124 0.51 -4.03 9.53
N THR A 125 0.97 -3.37 10.58
CA THR A 125 0.37 -3.53 11.92
C THR A 125 -1.00 -2.86 11.98
N LEU A 126 -1.81 -3.27 12.96
CA LEU A 126 -3.12 -2.66 13.19
C LEU A 126 -3.02 -1.13 13.38
N ASP A 127 -1.97 -0.68 14.06
CA ASP A 127 -1.73 0.73 14.35
C ASP A 127 -1.24 1.54 13.15
N GLN A 128 -0.66 0.89 12.15
CA GLN A 128 -0.32 1.51 10.85
C GLN A 128 -1.60 1.64 10.01
N LEU A 129 -2.45 0.60 9.97
CA LEU A 129 -3.73 0.65 9.25
C LEU A 129 -4.69 1.69 9.87
N ARG A 130 -4.77 1.77 11.21
CA ARG A 130 -5.54 2.83 11.91
C ARG A 130 -5.04 4.23 11.57
N TYR A 131 -3.73 4.38 11.40
CA TYR A 131 -3.13 5.66 11.02
C TYR A 131 -3.55 6.05 9.60
N PHE A 132 -3.48 5.12 8.65
CA PHE A 132 -3.99 5.33 7.30
C PHE A 132 -5.47 5.77 7.35
N CYS A 133 -6.33 4.96 7.97
CA CYS A 133 -7.77 5.23 8.03
C CYS A 133 -8.09 6.60 8.64
N LYS A 134 -7.39 6.98 9.71
CA LYS A 134 -7.52 8.31 10.35
C LYS A 134 -7.26 9.45 9.37
N HIS A 135 -6.26 9.32 8.51
CA HIS A 135 -5.84 10.40 7.60
C HIS A 135 -6.54 10.35 6.24
N ALA A 136 -7.06 9.20 5.85
CA ALA A 136 -7.89 9.01 4.67
C ALA A 136 -9.39 9.27 4.91
N GLN A 137 -9.78 9.80 6.08
CA GLN A 137 -11.17 10.04 6.49
C GLN A 137 -12.06 8.78 6.44
N VAL A 138 -11.47 7.62 6.78
CA VAL A 138 -12.15 6.33 6.86
C VAL A 138 -12.37 5.96 8.32
N HIS A 139 -13.47 5.26 8.62
CA HIS A 139 -13.74 4.73 9.94
C HIS A 139 -12.57 3.86 10.45
N ARG A 140 -12.09 4.17 11.66
CA ARG A 140 -10.82 3.62 12.19
C ARG A 140 -10.98 2.52 13.24
N THR A 141 -12.21 2.18 13.62
CA THR A 141 -12.48 1.10 14.58
C THR A 141 -12.89 -0.16 13.82
N GLY A 142 -12.32 -1.30 14.23
CA GLY A 142 -12.50 -2.56 13.54
C GLY A 142 -11.31 -3.51 13.76
N ALA A 143 -11.55 -4.78 13.44
CA ALA A 143 -10.51 -5.79 13.36
C ALA A 143 -9.57 -5.52 12.18
N LYS A 144 -8.40 -6.16 12.18
CA LYS A 144 -7.36 -5.97 11.16
C LYS A 144 -7.89 -6.15 9.73
N ASN A 145 -8.71 -7.18 9.48
CA ASN A 145 -9.26 -7.46 8.14
C ASN A 145 -10.18 -6.34 7.62
N ARG A 146 -10.98 -5.71 8.48
CA ARG A 146 -11.82 -4.56 8.08
C ARG A 146 -10.98 -3.34 7.74
N LEU A 147 -10.03 -2.98 8.63
CA LEU A 147 -9.15 -1.84 8.38
C LEU A 147 -8.25 -2.06 7.15
N LEU A 148 -7.80 -3.29 6.94
CA LEU A 148 -7.02 -3.65 5.76
C LEU A 148 -7.85 -3.50 4.48
N TYR A 149 -9.08 -4.02 4.47
CA TYR A 149 -10.00 -3.84 3.34
C TYR A 149 -10.20 -2.36 3.02
N HIS A 150 -10.57 -1.54 4.02
CA HIS A 150 -10.80 -0.12 3.75
C HIS A 150 -9.51 0.60 3.31
N THR A 151 -8.34 0.17 3.78
CA THR A 151 -7.06 0.70 3.31
C THR A 151 -6.85 0.39 1.83
N TYR A 152 -7.05 -0.86 1.40
CA TYR A 152 -6.99 -1.24 -0.02
C TYR A 152 -7.99 -0.43 -0.86
N MET A 153 -9.27 -0.45 -0.49
CA MET A 153 -10.32 0.20 -1.27
C MET A 153 -10.15 1.71 -1.36
N ASN A 154 -9.70 2.36 -0.28
CA ASN A 154 -9.45 3.80 -0.31
C ASN A 154 -8.23 4.13 -1.19
N LEU A 155 -7.14 3.36 -1.10
CA LEU A 155 -5.99 3.53 -1.99
C LEU A 155 -6.32 3.28 -3.45
N LEU A 156 -7.16 2.29 -3.76
CA LEU A 156 -7.66 2.05 -5.12
C LEU A 156 -8.48 3.23 -5.62
N LYS A 157 -9.39 3.79 -4.81
CA LYS A 157 -10.15 5.01 -5.16
C LYS A 157 -9.24 6.21 -5.40
N GLN A 158 -8.11 6.31 -4.70
CA GLN A 158 -7.12 7.36 -4.96
C GLN A 158 -6.34 7.10 -6.25
N LEU A 159 -5.89 5.87 -6.49
CA LEU A 159 -5.03 5.51 -7.62
C LEU A 159 -5.81 5.45 -8.94
N VAL A 160 -6.93 4.75 -8.97
CA VAL A 160 -7.75 4.43 -10.14
C VAL A 160 -9.22 4.78 -9.87
N PRO A 161 -9.54 6.09 -9.68
CA PRO A 161 -10.91 6.52 -9.39
C PRO A 161 -11.90 6.06 -10.47
N GLU A 162 -11.46 5.90 -11.72
CA GLU A 162 -12.27 5.44 -12.84
C GLU A 162 -12.89 4.04 -12.64
N TRP A 163 -12.37 3.21 -11.72
CA TRP A 163 -12.97 1.91 -11.41
C TRP A 163 -14.24 2.00 -10.57
N PHE A 164 -14.49 3.15 -9.92
CA PHE A 164 -15.57 3.33 -8.94
C PHE A 164 -16.65 4.32 -9.39
N HIS A 165 -16.48 4.93 -10.56
CA HIS A 165 -17.46 5.80 -11.17
C HIS A 165 -18.07 5.06 -12.37
N ALA A 166 -19.24 4.47 -12.14
CA ALA A 166 -20.14 3.97 -13.17
C ALA A 166 -21.36 4.89 -13.25
#